data_AF-A0A4D4LJ57-F1
#
_entry.id   AF-A0A4D4LJ57-F1
#
_cell.length_a   1.000
_cell.length_b   1.000
_cell.length_c   1.000
_cell.angle_alpha   90.00
_cell.angle_beta   90.00
_cell.angle_gamma   90.00
#
_symmetry.space_group_name_H-M   'P 1'
#
loop_
_entity.id
_entity.type
_entity.pdbx_description
1 polymer ?
#
loop_
_entity_poly.entity_id
_entity_poly.type
_entity_poly.pdbx_seq_one_letter_code
_entity_poly.pdbx_strand_id
1 'polypeptide(L)'
;MLCDLAALDSLPVNDYVSGLAEIIKAGFIADPEILELIERDPAAARTPAGPHTAELIERSIRVKAEVVSSDLKESGLREILNYGHTLAHAIEKNERYNWRHGAAVSVGMVFAAELGRLAGRLDDATADRHRTVLEAVGLPLTYRGDQWPKLLETMKVDKKSRGDLLRFIVLDGIAKPTVLEGPDPAVLLAAYAEVSG
;
A
#
# COMPACT_ATOMS: atom_id res chain seq x y z
N MET A 1 23.25 2.86 3.73
CA MET A 1 22.69 2.63 2.38
C MET A 1 23.11 3.80 1.52
N LEU A 2 23.58 3.55 0.29
CA LEU A 2 23.82 4.61 -0.69
C LEU A 2 22.68 4.52 -1.71
N CYS A 3 21.96 5.62 -1.94
CA CYS A 3 20.92 5.73 -2.96
C CYS A 3 21.42 6.68 -4.04
N ASP A 4 21.97 6.13 -5.13
CA ASP A 4 22.37 6.92 -6.29
C ASP A 4 21.17 7.16 -7.20
N LEU A 5 20.75 8.42 -7.33
CA LEU A 5 19.61 8.79 -8.17
C LEU A 5 19.90 8.58 -9.66
N ALA A 6 21.17 8.63 -10.08
CA ALA A 6 21.53 8.39 -11.49
C ALA A 6 21.21 6.96 -11.94
N ALA A 7 21.13 6.00 -11.01
CA ALA A 7 20.72 4.64 -11.33
C ALA A 7 19.26 4.56 -11.84
N LEU A 8 18.41 5.53 -11.45
CA LEU A 8 17.00 5.57 -11.83
C LEU A 8 16.78 5.87 -13.32
N ASP A 9 17.72 6.56 -13.98
CA ASP A 9 17.60 6.97 -15.39
C ASP A 9 17.54 5.78 -16.36
N SER A 10 18.08 4.63 -15.94
CA SER A 10 18.07 3.40 -16.73
C SER A 10 16.90 2.46 -16.42
N LEU A 11 16.07 2.80 -15.42
CA LEU A 11 15.01 1.94 -14.95
C LEU A 11 13.81 2.00 -15.92
N PRO A 12 13.20 0.86 -16.30
CA PRO A 12 11.97 0.87 -17.07
C PRO A 12 10.88 1.66 -16.33
N VAL A 13 10.12 2.48 -17.06
CA VAL A 13 9.08 3.36 -16.47
C VAL A 13 8.11 2.58 -15.57
N ASN A 14 7.73 1.37 -15.95
CA ASN A 14 6.82 0.55 -15.14
C ASN A 14 7.44 0.06 -13.83
N ASP A 15 8.76 -0.13 -13.77
CA ASP A 15 9.47 -0.50 -12.55
C ASP A 15 9.64 0.73 -11.64
N TYR A 16 9.88 1.91 -12.22
CA TYR A 16 9.89 3.18 -11.49
C TYR A 16 8.51 3.47 -10.86
N VAL A 17 7.45 3.42 -11.66
CA VAL A 17 6.07 3.62 -11.20
C VAL A 17 5.69 2.59 -10.14
N SER A 18 6.12 1.33 -10.26
CA SER A 18 5.95 0.33 -9.22
C SER A 18 6.61 0.75 -7.89
N GLY A 19 7.74 1.46 -7.91
CA GLY A 19 8.38 1.99 -6.70
C GLY A 19 7.55 3.07 -6.01
N LEU A 20 6.74 3.83 -6.75
CA LEU A 20 5.89 4.90 -6.19
C LEU A 20 4.82 4.35 -5.24
N ALA A 21 4.38 3.11 -5.39
CA ALA A 21 3.41 2.50 -4.48
C ALA A 21 3.91 2.51 -3.01
N GLU A 22 5.20 2.25 -2.80
CA GLU A 22 5.82 2.26 -1.47
C GLU A 22 6.01 3.69 -0.93
N ILE A 23 6.28 4.65 -1.81
CA ILE A 23 6.35 6.08 -1.45
C ILE A 23 4.96 6.57 -1.04
N ILE A 24 3.93 6.31 -1.85
CA ILE A 24 2.53 6.67 -1.55
C ILE A 24 2.07 6.03 -0.24
N LYS A 25 2.42 4.75 -0.01
CA LYS A 25 2.15 4.07 1.26
C LYS A 25 2.73 4.84 2.45
N ALA A 26 4.00 5.26 2.37
CA ALA A 26 4.64 6.07 3.41
C ALA A 26 3.88 7.39 3.65
N GLY A 27 3.31 7.98 2.60
CA GLY A 27 2.46 9.16 2.70
C GLY A 27 1.17 8.94 3.49
N PHE A 28 0.48 7.84 3.20
CA PHE A 28 -0.76 7.49 3.91
C PHE A 28 -0.54 7.11 5.38
N ILE A 29 0.56 6.41 5.69
CA ILE A 29 0.79 5.90 7.05
C ILE A 29 1.53 6.88 7.96
N ALA A 30 2.24 7.89 7.44
CA ALA A 30 3.11 8.73 8.28
C ALA A 30 3.37 10.17 7.77
N ASP A 31 3.63 10.40 6.48
CA ASP A 31 4.08 11.71 5.97
C ASP A 31 3.16 12.24 4.83
N PRO A 32 2.03 12.90 5.16
CA PRO A 32 1.05 13.36 4.17
C PRO A 32 1.62 14.29 3.09
N GLU A 33 2.74 14.96 3.36
CA GLU A 33 3.41 15.82 2.37
C GLU A 33 3.86 15.03 1.13
N ILE A 34 4.16 13.74 1.28
CA ILE A 34 4.41 12.85 0.14
C ILE A 34 3.21 12.84 -0.82
N LEU A 35 1.99 12.77 -0.28
CA LEU A 35 0.76 12.77 -1.09
C LEU A 35 0.59 14.12 -1.78
N GLU A 36 0.78 15.23 -1.04
CA GLU A 36 0.68 16.59 -1.59
C GLU A 36 1.67 16.84 -2.75
N LEU A 37 2.91 16.36 -2.61
CA LEU A 37 3.95 16.48 -3.64
C LEU A 37 3.59 15.71 -4.91
N ILE A 38 3.05 14.50 -4.77
CA ILE A 38 2.62 13.67 -5.91
C ILE A 38 1.39 14.29 -6.58
N GLU A 39 0.40 14.73 -5.80
CA GLU A 39 -0.85 15.29 -6.32
C GLU A 39 -0.66 16.64 -7.02
N ARG A 40 0.36 17.41 -6.63
CA ARG A 40 0.71 18.68 -7.29
C ARG A 40 1.16 18.50 -8.74
N ASP A 41 1.91 17.43 -9.03
CA ASP A 41 2.35 17.09 -10.39
C ASP A 41 2.54 15.57 -10.55
N PRO A 42 1.43 14.82 -10.76
CA PRO A 42 1.51 13.37 -10.90
C PRO A 42 2.31 12.93 -12.12
N ALA A 43 2.33 13.73 -13.18
CA ALA A 43 3.07 13.42 -14.39
C ALA A 43 4.58 13.47 -14.14
N ALA A 44 5.06 14.52 -13.45
CA ALA A 44 6.47 14.61 -13.08
C ALA A 44 6.87 13.60 -12.00
N ALA A 45 5.96 13.24 -11.09
CA ALA A 45 6.21 12.20 -10.10
C ALA A 45 6.48 10.82 -10.70
N ARG A 46 6.11 10.57 -11.97
CA ARG A 46 6.31 9.29 -12.69
C ARG A 46 7.67 9.16 -13.39
N THR A 47 8.55 10.16 -13.26
CA THR A 47 9.85 10.16 -13.92
C THR A 47 10.98 10.50 -12.94
N PRO A 48 12.15 9.86 -13.05
CA PRO A 48 13.34 10.21 -12.26
C PRO A 48 13.71 11.70 -12.33
N ALA A 49 13.47 12.34 -13.48
CA ALA A 49 13.77 13.75 -13.73
C ALA A 49 12.76 14.72 -13.07
N GLY A 50 11.72 14.22 -12.42
CA GLY A 50 10.73 15.03 -11.71
C GLY A 50 11.37 15.92 -10.63
N PRO A 51 10.89 17.15 -10.43
CA PRO A 51 11.51 18.11 -9.51
C PRO A 51 11.43 17.66 -8.04
N HIS A 52 10.47 16.78 -7.71
CA HIS A 52 10.25 16.28 -6.36
C HIS A 52 10.79 14.85 -6.12
N THR A 53 11.39 14.20 -7.12
CA THR A 53 11.84 12.79 -7.01
C THR A 53 12.77 12.56 -5.82
N ALA A 54 13.80 13.39 -5.66
CA ALA A 54 14.76 13.26 -4.58
C ALA A 54 14.09 13.41 -3.21
N GLU A 55 13.19 14.39 -3.06
CA GLU A 55 12.47 14.64 -1.82
C GLU A 55 11.51 13.49 -1.47
N LEU A 56 10.77 12.97 -2.46
CA LEU A 56 9.88 11.81 -2.27
C LEU A 56 10.64 10.58 -1.77
N ILE A 57 11.82 10.32 -2.33
CA ILE A 57 12.70 9.22 -1.91
C ILE A 57 13.22 9.46 -0.48
N GLU A 58 13.72 10.66 -0.20
CA GLU A 58 14.23 11.02 1.13
C GLU A 58 13.16 10.85 2.22
N ARG A 59 11.96 11.38 1.98
CA ARG A 59 10.82 11.29 2.91
C ARG A 59 10.41 9.84 3.16
N SER A 60 10.30 9.04 2.10
CA SER A 60 9.96 7.61 2.24
C SER A 60 11.03 6.83 3.03
N ILE A 61 12.31 7.08 2.77
CA ILE A 61 13.42 6.50 3.54
C ILE A 61 13.34 6.92 5.01
N ARG A 62 13.10 8.21 5.27
CA ARG A 62 12.95 8.75 6.63
C ARG A 62 11.81 8.08 7.39
N VAL A 63 10.61 7.97 6.80
CA VAL A 63 9.48 7.25 7.41
C VAL A 63 9.87 5.82 7.79
N LYS A 64 10.49 5.08 6.86
CA LYS A 64 10.91 3.70 7.14
C LYS A 64 11.96 3.63 8.24
N ALA A 65 12.93 4.55 8.25
CA ALA A 65 13.98 4.59 9.26
C ALA A 65 13.43 4.92 10.66
N GLU A 66 12.52 5.88 10.76
CA GLU A 66 11.85 6.27 12.01
C GLU A 66 11.00 5.14 12.58
N VAL A 67 10.22 4.47 11.73
CA VAL A 67 9.39 3.32 12.16
C VAL A 67 10.25 2.16 12.63
N VAL A 68 11.30 1.81 11.88
CA VAL A 68 12.20 0.69 12.24
C VAL A 68 13.00 0.99 13.50
N SER A 69 13.48 2.23 13.68
CA SER A 69 14.25 2.63 14.86
C SER A 69 13.38 2.78 16.12
N SER A 70 12.12 3.18 15.96
CA SER A 70 11.18 3.29 17.08
C SER A 70 10.70 1.92 17.59
N ASP A 71 10.75 0.89 16.74
CA ASP A 71 10.35 -0.47 17.09
C ASP A 71 11.49 -1.38 17.60
N LEU A 72 12.62 -0.80 18.02
CA LEU A 72 13.74 -1.54 18.65
C LEU A 72 13.32 -2.29 19.93
N LYS A 73 12.16 -1.96 20.50
CA LYS A 73 11.58 -2.61 21.68
C LYS A 73 10.47 -3.62 21.34
N GLU A 74 10.31 -4.00 20.06
CA GLU A 74 9.29 -4.94 19.57
C GLU A 74 7.86 -4.55 20.00
N SER A 75 7.56 -3.25 19.94
CA SER A 75 6.24 -2.68 20.26
C SER A 75 5.17 -3.01 19.22
N GLY A 76 5.55 -3.56 18.07
CA GLY A 76 4.65 -3.87 16.95
C GLY A 76 4.44 -2.71 15.99
N LEU A 77 5.06 -1.54 16.24
CA LEU A 77 4.94 -0.36 15.39
C LEU A 77 5.40 -0.64 13.95
N ARG A 78 6.37 -1.53 13.74
CA ARG A 78 6.84 -1.91 12.41
C ARG A 78 5.75 -2.55 11.54
N GLU A 79 4.68 -3.09 12.15
CA GLU A 79 3.58 -3.71 11.41
C GLU A 79 2.89 -2.71 10.47
N ILE A 80 2.90 -1.40 10.77
CA ILE A 80 2.27 -0.38 9.92
C ILE A 80 2.86 -0.31 8.50
N LEU A 81 4.12 -0.73 8.32
CA LEU A 81 4.76 -0.80 7.01
C LEU A 81 4.11 -1.86 6.10
N ASN A 82 3.30 -2.75 6.66
CA ASN A 82 2.52 -3.75 5.94
C ASN A 82 1.16 -3.21 5.45
N TYR A 83 0.92 -1.89 5.49
CA TYR A 83 -0.29 -1.30 4.90
C TYR A 83 -0.43 -1.71 3.43
N GLY A 84 -1.59 -2.28 3.08
CA GLY A 84 -1.88 -2.90 1.78
C GLY A 84 -1.25 -4.28 1.52
N HIS A 85 -0.28 -4.74 2.33
CA HIS A 85 0.53 -5.91 1.99
C HIS A 85 -0.20 -7.25 2.15
N THR A 86 -1.23 -7.32 3.01
CA THR A 86 -1.96 -8.58 3.24
C THR A 86 -2.62 -9.10 1.97
N LEU A 87 -3.32 -8.23 1.21
CA LEU A 87 -3.87 -8.60 -0.10
C LEU A 87 -2.78 -8.65 -1.16
N ALA A 88 -1.80 -7.74 -1.14
CA ALA A 88 -0.72 -7.70 -2.13
C ALA A 88 0.04 -9.02 -2.22
N HIS A 89 0.49 -9.57 -1.08
CA HIS A 89 1.18 -10.84 -1.05
C HIS A 89 0.32 -12.00 -1.56
N ALA A 90 -1.00 -11.95 -1.33
CA ALA A 90 -1.92 -12.95 -1.87
C ALA A 90 -2.03 -12.86 -3.39
N ILE A 91 -2.09 -11.64 -3.94
CA ILE A 91 -2.07 -11.38 -5.39
C ILE A 91 -0.75 -11.87 -5.99
N GLU A 92 0.39 -11.47 -5.44
CA GLU A 92 1.72 -11.88 -5.93
C GLU A 92 1.86 -13.40 -5.98
N LYS A 93 1.44 -14.10 -4.91
CA LYS A 93 1.48 -15.55 -4.86
C LYS A 93 0.54 -16.19 -5.89
N ASN A 94 -0.68 -15.65 -6.04
CA ASN A 94 -1.66 -16.15 -7.01
C ASN A 94 -1.16 -15.97 -8.46
N GLU A 95 -0.45 -14.89 -8.73
CA GLU A 95 0.17 -14.56 -10.02
C GLU A 95 1.55 -15.21 -10.22
N ARG A 96 2.00 -16.05 -9.28
CA ARG A 96 3.34 -16.68 -9.30
C ARG A 96 4.46 -15.65 -9.46
N TYR A 97 4.32 -14.51 -8.81
CA TYR A 97 5.25 -13.37 -8.80
C TYR A 97 5.48 -12.73 -10.18
N ASN A 98 4.54 -12.88 -11.13
CA ASN A 98 4.59 -12.19 -12.42
C ASN A 98 4.02 -10.77 -12.35
N TRP A 99 3.26 -10.45 -11.30
CA TRP A 99 2.87 -9.07 -11.00
C TRP A 99 4.01 -8.33 -10.32
N ARG A 100 4.21 -7.07 -10.70
CA ARG A 100 5.13 -6.18 -10.00
C ARG A 100 4.63 -5.97 -8.58
N HIS A 101 5.56 -5.96 -7.62
CA HIS A 101 5.22 -5.77 -6.21
C HIS A 101 4.38 -4.51 -5.96
N GLY A 102 4.78 -3.37 -6.51
CA GLY A 102 4.05 -2.12 -6.35
C GLY A 102 2.66 -2.11 -6.97
N ALA A 103 2.46 -2.88 -8.05
CA ALA A 103 1.13 -3.07 -8.63
C ALA A 103 0.20 -3.82 -7.65
N ALA A 104 0.70 -4.88 -7.01
CA ALA A 104 -0.05 -5.62 -6.00
C ALA A 104 -0.30 -4.79 -4.74
N VAL A 105 0.71 -4.03 -4.28
CA VAL A 105 0.59 -3.13 -3.12
C VAL A 105 -0.42 -2.01 -3.39
N SER A 106 -0.47 -1.46 -4.60
CA SER A 106 -1.48 -0.48 -5.00
C SER A 106 -2.90 -1.00 -4.81
N VAL A 107 -3.23 -2.15 -5.40
CA VAL A 107 -4.54 -2.80 -5.21
C VAL A 107 -4.80 -3.10 -3.72
N GLY A 108 -3.77 -3.56 -3.02
CA GLY A 108 -3.84 -3.84 -1.60
C GLY A 108 -4.15 -2.62 -0.73
N MET A 109 -3.61 -1.45 -1.06
CA MET A 109 -3.90 -0.20 -0.35
C MET A 109 -5.33 0.26 -0.60
N VAL A 110 -5.84 0.20 -1.84
CA VAL A 110 -7.23 0.52 -2.13
C VAL A 110 -8.15 -0.43 -1.36
N PHE A 111 -7.87 -1.74 -1.37
CA PHE A 111 -8.63 -2.70 -0.57
C PHE A 111 -8.60 -2.39 0.93
N ALA A 112 -7.45 -2.01 1.48
CA ALA A 112 -7.32 -1.67 2.90
C ALA A 112 -8.06 -0.37 3.26
N ALA A 113 -8.10 0.60 2.35
CA ALA A 113 -8.89 1.82 2.49
C ALA A 113 -10.39 1.52 2.49
N GLU A 114 -10.88 0.70 1.55
CA GLU A 114 -12.28 0.27 1.50
C GLU A 114 -12.67 -0.52 2.75
N LEU A 115 -11.78 -1.40 3.23
CA LEU A 115 -11.99 -2.14 4.47
C LEU A 115 -12.11 -1.19 5.68
N GLY A 116 -11.25 -0.17 5.76
CA GLY A 116 -11.32 0.87 6.78
C GLY A 116 -12.62 1.67 6.70
N ARG A 117 -13.05 2.04 5.50
CA ARG A 117 -14.30 2.77 5.24
C ARG A 117 -15.53 1.97 5.65
N LEU A 118 -15.65 0.72 5.20
CA LEU A 118 -16.74 -0.18 5.56
C LEU A 118 -16.78 -0.53 7.06
N ALA A 119 -15.63 -0.51 7.73
CA ALA A 119 -15.52 -0.68 9.18
C ALA A 119 -15.82 0.61 9.98
N GLY A 120 -16.13 1.73 9.31
CA GLY A 120 -16.41 3.02 9.93
C GLY A 120 -15.18 3.72 10.55
N ARG A 121 -13.98 3.36 10.09
CA ARG A 121 -12.69 3.87 10.59
C ARG A 121 -12.09 4.98 9.73
N LEU A 122 -12.31 4.92 8.42
CA LEU A 122 -11.80 5.87 7.45
C LEU A 122 -12.95 6.63 6.81
N ASP A 123 -12.81 7.94 6.63
CA ASP A 123 -13.79 8.75 5.91
C ASP A 123 -13.73 8.51 4.40
N ASP A 124 -14.86 8.77 3.72
CA ASP A 124 -15.00 8.56 2.28
C ASP A 124 -13.95 9.33 1.48
N ALA A 125 -13.68 10.59 1.84
CA ALA A 125 -12.73 11.42 1.10
C ALA A 125 -11.30 10.88 1.17
N THR A 126 -10.86 10.42 2.35
CA THR A 126 -9.55 9.77 2.50
C THR A 126 -9.49 8.44 1.76
N ALA A 127 -10.56 7.64 1.76
CA ALA A 127 -10.61 6.40 0.99
C ALA A 127 -10.50 6.67 -0.52
N ASP A 128 -11.27 7.62 -1.05
CA ASP A 128 -11.25 8.02 -2.47
C ASP A 128 -9.90 8.62 -2.89
N ARG A 129 -9.19 9.29 -1.97
CA ARG A 129 -7.84 9.82 -2.21
C ARG A 129 -6.87 8.71 -2.59
N HIS A 130 -7.00 7.49 -2.06
CA HIS A 130 -6.14 6.35 -2.45
C HIS A 130 -6.25 6.06 -3.93
N ARG A 131 -7.48 5.94 -4.44
CA ARG A 131 -7.73 5.70 -5.87
C ARG A 131 -7.15 6.82 -6.72
N THR A 132 -7.47 8.05 -6.34
CA THR A 132 -7.05 9.26 -7.07
C THR A 132 -5.53 9.34 -7.21
N VAL A 133 -4.78 9.23 -6.11
CA VAL A 133 -3.31 9.39 -6.14
C VAL A 133 -2.62 8.22 -6.84
N LEU A 134 -3.11 6.99 -6.66
CA LEU A 134 -2.53 5.79 -7.28
C LEU A 134 -2.79 5.75 -8.80
N GLU A 135 -4.01 6.09 -9.22
CA GLU A 135 -4.36 6.18 -10.64
C GLU A 135 -3.58 7.29 -11.35
N ALA A 136 -3.42 8.44 -10.70
CA ALA A 136 -2.71 9.58 -11.28
C ALA A 136 -1.25 9.26 -11.63
N VAL A 137 -0.60 8.33 -10.90
CA VAL A 137 0.75 7.84 -11.22
C VAL A 137 0.77 6.60 -12.14
N GLY A 138 -0.40 6.08 -12.52
CA GLY A 138 -0.56 4.95 -13.43
C GLY A 138 -0.44 3.58 -12.77
N LEU A 139 -0.66 3.48 -11.45
CA LEU A 139 -0.72 2.20 -10.75
C LEU A 139 -2.11 1.55 -10.90
N PRO A 140 -2.20 0.20 -10.95
CA PRO A 140 -3.47 -0.49 -11.03
C PRO A 140 -4.23 -0.39 -9.71
N LEU A 141 -5.55 -0.20 -9.80
CA LEU A 141 -6.45 -0.13 -8.63
C LEU A 141 -7.27 -1.40 -8.42
N THR A 142 -7.35 -2.25 -9.44
CA THR A 142 -8.22 -3.43 -9.46
C THR A 142 -7.46 -4.71 -9.71
N TYR A 143 -8.06 -5.81 -9.28
CA TYR A 143 -7.62 -7.17 -9.56
C TYR A 143 -8.82 -8.06 -9.87
N ARG A 144 -8.58 -9.26 -10.36
CA ARG A 144 -9.64 -10.13 -10.89
C ARG A 144 -10.61 -10.60 -9.81
N GLY A 145 -11.89 -10.24 -9.95
CA GLY A 145 -12.94 -10.61 -8.98
C GLY A 145 -13.09 -12.12 -8.74
N ASP A 146 -12.86 -12.93 -9.78
CA ASP A 146 -13.01 -14.39 -9.73
C ASP A 146 -11.96 -15.11 -8.84
N GLN A 147 -10.91 -14.41 -8.39
CA GLN A 147 -9.83 -14.98 -7.59
C GLN A 147 -10.04 -14.90 -6.08
N TRP A 148 -11.08 -14.21 -5.59
CA TRP A 148 -11.30 -13.99 -4.15
C TRP A 148 -11.13 -15.26 -3.29
N PRO A 149 -11.72 -16.43 -3.63
CA PRO A 149 -11.58 -17.62 -2.78
C PRO A 149 -10.12 -18.05 -2.56
N LYS A 150 -9.28 -17.97 -3.60
CA LYS A 150 -7.86 -18.34 -3.53
C LYS A 150 -7.04 -17.31 -2.76
N LEU A 151 -7.34 -16.02 -2.95
CA LEU A 151 -6.68 -14.94 -2.21
C LEU A 151 -6.98 -15.05 -0.72
N LEU A 152 -8.25 -15.28 -0.36
CA LEU A 152 -8.68 -15.46 1.02
C LEU A 152 -8.01 -16.68 1.67
N GLU A 153 -7.94 -17.82 0.96
CA GLU A 153 -7.21 -19.00 1.43
C GLU A 153 -5.72 -18.69 1.66
N THR A 154 -5.09 -18.00 0.70
CA THR A 154 -3.68 -17.61 0.80
C THR A 154 -3.41 -16.73 2.02
N MET A 155 -4.25 -15.71 2.25
CA MET A 155 -4.13 -14.82 3.41
C MET A 155 -4.29 -15.58 4.74
N LYS A 156 -5.10 -16.64 4.78
CA LYS A 156 -5.30 -17.48 5.98
C LYS A 156 -4.11 -18.41 6.23
N VAL A 157 -3.51 -18.99 5.19
CA VAL A 157 -2.41 -19.95 5.33
C VAL A 157 -1.17 -19.29 5.94
N ASP A 158 -0.87 -18.05 5.55
CA ASP A 158 0.28 -17.29 6.07
C ASP A 158 0.20 -17.08 7.61
N LYS A 159 -1.00 -17.19 8.19
CA LYS A 159 -1.26 -16.90 9.61
C LYS A 159 -1.59 -18.11 10.49
N LYS A 160 -1.70 -19.33 9.94
CA LYS A 160 -1.87 -20.58 10.72
C LYS A 160 -0.75 -20.85 11.75
N SER A 161 0.31 -20.05 11.76
CA SER A 161 1.42 -20.11 12.72
C SER A 161 1.27 -19.19 13.94
N ARG A 162 0.29 -18.26 13.98
CA ARG A 162 0.22 -17.18 15.01
C ARG A 162 -1.15 -16.95 15.70
N GLY A 163 -2.14 -17.80 15.48
CA GLY A 163 -3.49 -17.67 16.08
C GLY A 163 -4.52 -17.19 15.06
N ASP A 164 -5.73 -17.73 15.14
CA ASP A 164 -6.71 -17.95 14.05
C ASP A 164 -7.34 -16.74 13.34
N LEU A 165 -6.92 -15.49 13.61
CA LEU A 165 -7.58 -14.30 13.08
C LEU A 165 -6.74 -13.57 12.01
N LEU A 166 -7.38 -13.25 10.88
CA LEU A 166 -6.80 -12.36 9.89
C LEU A 166 -6.59 -10.98 10.52
N ARG A 167 -5.44 -10.35 10.24
CA ARG A 167 -5.12 -8.98 10.66
C ARG A 167 -4.78 -8.16 9.43
N PHE A 168 -5.32 -6.95 9.36
CA PHE A 168 -5.03 -5.98 8.32
C PHE A 168 -4.56 -4.69 8.97
N ILE A 169 -3.60 -4.01 8.35
CA ILE A 169 -3.36 -2.61 8.67
C ILE A 169 -4.39 -1.80 7.90
N VAL A 170 -5.13 -0.97 8.63
CA VAL A 170 -6.08 0.01 8.09
C VAL A 170 -5.74 1.40 8.66
N LEU A 171 -6.50 2.43 8.28
CA LEU A 171 -6.30 3.80 8.76
C LEU A 171 -7.53 4.28 9.53
N ASP A 172 -7.31 4.98 10.64
CA ASP A 172 -8.32 5.80 11.35
C ASP A 172 -8.25 7.28 10.89
N GLY A 173 -7.71 7.50 9.68
CA GLY A 173 -7.33 8.79 9.10
C GLY A 173 -5.90 8.79 8.56
N ILE A 174 -5.55 9.78 7.74
CA ILE A 174 -4.18 9.92 7.21
C ILE A 174 -3.17 10.02 8.36
N ALA A 175 -2.06 9.28 8.24
CA ALA A 175 -1.00 9.15 9.24
C ALA A 175 -1.45 8.55 10.58
N LYS A 176 -2.59 7.82 10.59
CA LYS A 176 -3.12 7.12 11.77
C LYS A 176 -3.36 5.63 11.48
N PRO A 177 -2.29 4.85 11.21
CA PRO A 177 -2.41 3.43 10.97
C PRO A 177 -2.84 2.67 12.23
N THR A 178 -3.67 1.65 12.05
CA THR A 178 -4.19 0.79 13.12
C THR A 178 -4.33 -0.65 12.63
N VAL A 179 -4.47 -1.59 13.56
CA VAL A 179 -4.68 -3.00 13.25
C VAL A 179 -6.18 -3.31 13.33
N LEU A 180 -6.73 -3.85 12.24
CA LEU A 180 -8.06 -4.46 12.21
C LEU A 180 -7.92 -5.98 12.30
N GLU A 181 -8.34 -6.55 13.43
CA GLU A 181 -8.30 -7.98 13.69
C GLU A 181 -9.64 -8.66 13.44
N GLY A 182 -9.61 -9.84 12.83
CA GLY A 182 -10.78 -10.68 12.61
C GLY A 182 -11.95 -9.99 11.92
N PRO A 183 -11.76 -9.20 10.84
CA PRO A 183 -12.88 -8.58 10.14
C PRO A 183 -13.85 -9.64 9.63
N ASP A 184 -15.14 -9.32 9.66
CA ASP A 184 -16.20 -10.20 9.15
C ASP A 184 -15.90 -10.59 7.69
N PRO A 185 -15.95 -11.89 7.34
CA PRO A 185 -15.78 -12.35 5.96
C PRO A 185 -16.67 -11.63 4.93
N ALA A 186 -17.87 -11.19 5.30
CA ALA A 186 -18.76 -10.42 4.44
C ALA A 186 -18.21 -9.02 4.15
N VAL A 187 -17.60 -8.37 5.15
CA VAL A 187 -16.94 -7.05 4.97
C VAL A 187 -15.70 -7.19 4.10
N LEU A 188 -14.91 -8.25 4.29
CA LEU A 188 -13.77 -8.53 3.42
C LEU A 188 -14.18 -8.73 1.96
N LEU A 189 -15.26 -9.48 1.72
CA LEU A 189 -15.81 -9.69 0.38
C LEU A 189 -16.34 -8.38 -0.22
N ALA A 190 -17.04 -7.56 0.56
CA ALA A 190 -17.53 -6.26 0.11
C ALA A 190 -16.37 -5.32 -0.26
N ALA A 191 -15.33 -5.21 0.58
CA ALA A 191 -14.14 -4.43 0.27
C ALA A 191 -13.42 -4.96 -0.98
N TYR A 192 -13.39 -6.27 -1.19
CA TYR A 192 -12.79 -6.86 -2.39
C TYR A 192 -13.60 -6.57 -3.66
N ALA A 193 -14.93 -6.53 -3.56
CA ALA A 193 -15.79 -6.19 -4.69
C ALA A 193 -15.49 -4.79 -5.24
N GLU A 194 -15.15 -3.83 -4.38
CA GLU A 194 -14.77 -2.46 -4.75
C GLU A 194 -13.42 -2.37 -5.51
N VAL A 195 -12.59 -3.40 -5.42
CA VAL A 195 -11.32 -3.52 -6.16
C VAL A 195 -11.35 -4.64 -7.18
N SER A 196 -12.53 -5.19 -7.47
CA SER A 196 -12.71 -6.23 -8.48
C SER A 196 -12.95 -5.61 -9.86
N GLY A 197 -12.07 -5.90 -10.81
CA GLY A 197 -12.17 -5.48 -12.22
C GLY A 197 -12.25 -6.65 -13.18
#